data_AF-A0A286CXX5-F1
#
_entry.id   AF-A0A286CXX5-F1
#
_cell.length_a   1.000
_cell.length_b   1.000
_cell.length_c   1.000
_cell.angle_alpha   90.00
_cell.angle_beta   90.00
_cell.angle_gamma   90.00
#
_symmetry.space_group_name_H-M   'P 1'
#
loop_
_entity.id
_entity.type
_entity.pdbx_description
1 polymer ?
#
loop_
_entity_poly.entity_id
_entity_poly.type
_entity_poly.pdbx_seq_one_letter_code
_entity_poly.pdbx_strand_id
1 'polypeptide(L)'
;MYPLCMLPDDFHWHLDDRYGHHWLRRNRHEVALINRVSEGRWLMTVNRQRSDAKGHGYAATLAHAKRMVERWAAVNAERLRLEVLDDRLGAPPAIEPTLSREDLRAGRKAQH
;
A
#
# COMPACT_ATOMS: atom_id res chain seq x y z
N MET A 1 -5.22 8.77 26.98
CA MET A 1 -5.37 9.59 25.76
C MET A 1 -4.18 9.28 24.87
N TYR A 2 -4.35 8.41 23.86
CA TYR A 2 -3.24 8.09 22.96
C TYR A 2 -3.04 9.28 22.02
N PRO A 3 -1.81 9.75 21.79
CA PRO A 3 -1.57 10.82 20.84
C PRO A 3 -2.18 10.42 19.49
N LEU A 4 -2.95 11.33 18.90
CA LEU A 4 -3.39 11.21 17.51
C LEU A 4 -2.11 11.23 16.67
N CYS A 5 -1.57 10.05 16.35
CA CYS A 5 -0.45 9.91 15.43
C CYS A 5 -0.93 10.37 14.05
N MET A 6 -0.74 11.67 13.77
CA MET A 6 -1.03 12.25 12.46
C MET A 6 0.04 11.77 11.47
N LEU A 7 -0.40 11.43 10.26
CA LEU A 7 0.51 11.09 9.17
C LEU A 7 1.33 12.34 8.80
N PRO A 8 2.66 12.26 8.76
CA PRO A 8 3.49 13.41 8.38
C PRO A 8 3.25 13.86 6.92
N ASP A 9 3.48 15.15 6.64
CA ASP A 9 3.16 15.77 5.34
C ASP A 9 3.95 15.22 4.15
N ASP A 10 5.09 14.57 4.39
CA ASP A 10 5.91 13.94 3.35
C ASP A 10 5.32 12.62 2.83
N PHE A 11 4.22 12.15 3.43
CA PHE A 11 3.46 10.98 2.98
C PHE A 11 2.19 11.40 2.24
N HIS A 12 1.92 10.72 1.13
CA HIS A 12 0.71 10.98 0.34
C HIS A 12 0.16 9.69 -0.26
N TRP A 13 -1.17 9.67 -0.41
CA TRP A 13 -1.86 8.62 -1.14
C TRP A 13 -1.78 8.88 -2.64
N HIS A 14 -1.39 7.86 -3.39
CA HIS A 14 -1.41 7.83 -4.84
C HIS A 14 -2.35 6.71 -5.29
N LEU A 15 -3.31 7.04 -6.16
CA LEU A 15 -4.21 6.09 -6.77
C LEU A 15 -3.63 5.66 -8.13
N ASP A 16 -3.45 4.35 -8.31
CA ASP A 16 -3.22 3.76 -9.62
C ASP A 16 -4.53 3.13 -10.10
N ASP A 17 -5.26 3.91 -10.91
CA ASP A 17 -6.56 3.54 -11.46
C ASP A 17 -6.51 2.32 -12.38
N ARG A 18 -5.35 1.99 -12.96
CA ARG A 18 -5.24 0.85 -13.89
C ARG A 18 -5.50 -0.50 -13.21
N TYR A 19 -5.23 -0.56 -11.91
CA TYR A 19 -5.37 -1.79 -11.12
C TYR A 19 -6.17 -1.59 -9.83
N GLY A 20 -6.68 -0.38 -9.58
CA GLY A 20 -7.40 -0.06 -8.36
C GLY A 20 -6.52 -0.12 -7.10
N HIS A 21 -5.24 0.23 -7.24
CA HIS A 21 -4.28 0.21 -6.14
C HIS A 21 -4.19 1.57 -5.46
N HIS A 22 -4.18 1.55 -4.13
CA HIS A 22 -3.88 2.74 -3.35
C HIS A 22 -2.49 2.59 -2.74
N TRP A 23 -1.55 3.34 -3.25
CA TRP A 23 -0.19 3.40 -2.74
C TRP A 23 -0.07 4.51 -1.70
N LEU A 24 0.44 4.18 -0.53
CA LEU A 24 1.01 5.19 0.36
C LEU A 24 2.47 5.39 -0.05
N ARG A 25 2.81 6.62 -0.44
CA ARG A 25 4.15 7.00 -0.86
C ARG A 25 4.76 7.99 0.08
N ARG A 26 6.08 7.96 0.17
CA ARG A 26 6.90 9.04 0.73
C ARG A 26 7.85 9.52 -0.37
N ASN A 27 7.73 10.78 -0.78
CA ASN A 27 8.42 11.28 -1.98
C ASN A 27 8.17 10.35 -3.19
N ARG A 28 9.22 9.73 -3.74
CA ARG A 28 9.12 8.79 -4.87
C ARG A 28 8.96 7.34 -4.45
N HIS A 29 9.09 7.01 -3.16
CA HIS A 29 9.15 5.63 -2.68
C HIS A 29 7.77 5.11 -2.26
N GLU A 30 7.49 3.85 -2.63
CA GLU A 30 6.27 3.13 -2.27
C GLU A 30 6.43 2.43 -0.93
N VAL A 31 5.64 2.87 0.05
CA VAL A 31 5.76 2.45 1.45
C VAL A 31 4.69 1.43 1.82
N ALA A 32 3.49 1.54 1.27
CA ALA A 32 2.44 0.55 1.47
C ALA A 32 1.50 0.50 0.27
N LEU A 33 0.88 -0.66 0.07
CA LEU A 33 -0.12 -0.93 -0.95
C LEU A 33 -1.43 -1.32 -0.28
N ILE A 34 -2.53 -0.78 -0.77
CA ILE A 34 -3.87 -1.30 -0.51
C ILE A 34 -4.48 -1.73 -1.84
N ASN A 35 -4.91 -2.98 -1.92
CA ASN A 35 -5.57 -3.54 -3.09
C ASN A 35 -6.86 -4.27 -2.67
N ARG A 36 -7.84 -4.29 -3.57
CA ARG A 36 -9.07 -5.08 -3.39
C ARG A 36 -8.79 -6.53 -3.78
N VAL A 37 -9.13 -7.48 -2.91
CA VAL A 37 -8.80 -8.93 -3.08
C VAL A 37 -10.01 -9.78 -3.44
N SER A 38 -11.20 -9.40 -3.00
CA SER A 38 -12.48 -10.05 -3.32
C SER A 38 -13.62 -9.11 -2.89
N GLU A 39 -14.88 -9.48 -3.16
CA GLU A 39 -16.04 -8.65 -2.77
C GLU A 39 -15.96 -8.22 -1.30
N GLY A 40 -15.90 -6.91 -1.09
CA GLY A 40 -15.92 -6.28 0.24
C GLY A 40 -14.66 -6.39 1.09
N ARG A 41 -13.52 -6.90 0.57
CA ARG A 41 -12.27 -6.99 1.35
C ARG A 41 -11.09 -6.29 0.69
N TRP A 42 -10.36 -5.54 1.51
CA TRP A 42 -9.17 -4.78 1.15
C TRP A 42 -7.96 -5.41 1.85
N LEU A 43 -6.96 -5.81 1.07
CA LEU A 43 -5.66 -6.23 1.56
C LEU A 43 -4.78 -5.00 1.68
N MET A 44 -4.14 -4.83 2.82
CA MET A 44 -3.08 -3.86 3.02
C MET A 44 -1.76 -4.60 3.15
N THR A 45 -0.76 -4.17 2.40
CA THR A 45 0.60 -4.71 2.47
C THR A 45 1.55 -3.56 2.71
N VAL A 46 2.29 -3.62 3.82
CA VAL A 46 3.31 -2.62 4.15
C VAL A 46 4.68 -3.10 3.72
N ASN A 47 5.45 -2.20 3.11
CA ASN A 47 6.83 -2.47 2.75
C ASN A 47 7.66 -2.52 4.04
N ARG A 48 8.33 -3.66 4.26
CA ARG A 48 9.30 -3.87 5.34
C ARG A 48 10.64 -4.20 4.69
N GLN A 49 11.72 -3.99 5.45
CA GLN A 49 13.07 -4.23 4.98
C GLN A 49 13.22 -5.61 4.32
N ARG A 50 14.11 -5.69 3.32
CA ARG A 50 14.29 -6.75 2.31
C ARG A 50 14.35 -8.21 2.85
N SER A 51 14.46 -8.45 4.15
CA SER A 51 14.49 -9.78 4.77
C SER A 51 13.43 -10.05 5.84
N ASP A 52 12.70 -9.04 6.31
CA ASP A 52 11.73 -9.22 7.40
C ASP A 52 10.30 -9.19 6.85
N ALA A 53 9.61 -10.32 7.04
CA ALA A 53 8.26 -10.64 6.58
C ALA A 53 7.37 -9.42 6.27
N LYS A 54 6.88 -9.34 5.03
CA LYS A 54 5.87 -8.36 4.61
C LYS A 54 4.70 -8.37 5.59
N GLY A 55 4.47 -7.23 6.26
CA GLY A 55 3.29 -7.07 7.10
C GLY A 55 2.06 -6.97 6.19
N HIS A 56 1.10 -7.86 6.36
CA HIS A 56 -0.17 -7.81 5.65
C HIS A 56 -1.34 -7.76 6.64
N GLY A 57 -2.44 -7.15 6.22
CA GLY A 57 -3.67 -7.04 7.00
C GLY A 57 -4.88 -6.96 6.10
N TYR A 58 -6.07 -7.18 6.66
CA TYR A 58 -7.32 -7.07 5.93
C TYR A 58 -8.22 -6.02 6.56
N ALA A 59 -9.01 -5.34 5.74
CA ALA A 59 -10.05 -4.43 6.19
C ALA A 59 -11.32 -4.59 5.35
N ALA A 60 -12.46 -4.37 5.99
CA ALA A 60 -13.78 -4.42 5.35
C ALA A 60 -14.04 -3.23 4.40
N THR A 61 -13.34 -2.10 4.59
CA THR A 61 -13.51 -0.90 3.76
C THR A 61 -12.17 -0.26 3.43
N LEU A 62 -12.10 0.44 2.31
CA LEU A 62 -10.93 1.22 1.91
C LEU A 62 -10.57 2.27 2.97
N ALA A 63 -11.57 2.96 3.51
CA ALA A 63 -11.35 3.98 4.53
C ALA A 63 -10.71 3.40 5.79
N HIS A 64 -11.13 2.21 6.21
CA HIS A 64 -10.51 1.52 7.34
C HIS A 64 -9.09 1.07 7.01
N ALA A 65 -8.87 0.51 5.81
CA ALA A 65 -7.53 0.14 5.35
C ALA A 65 -6.57 1.34 5.36
N LYS A 66 -6.99 2.48 4.81
CA LYS A 66 -6.19 3.71 4.79
C LYS A 66 -5.84 4.19 6.20
N ARG A 67 -6.81 4.26 7.11
CA ARG A 67 -6.57 4.66 8.51
C ARG A 67 -5.58 3.75 9.23
N MET A 68 -5.66 2.44 9.02
CA MET A 68 -4.73 1.49 9.62
C MET A 68 -3.30 1.69 9.08
N VAL A 69 -3.17 1.87 7.77
CA VAL A 69 -1.87 2.12 7.11
C VAL A 69 -1.30 3.48 7.52
N GLU A 70 -2.12 4.53 7.58
CA GLU A 70 -1.73 5.87 8.05
C GLU A 70 -1.21 5.81 9.49
N ARG A 71 -1.94 5.13 10.39
CA ARG A 71 -1.52 4.96 11.78
C ARG A 71 -0.21 4.17 11.88
N TRP A 72 -0.06 3.10 11.11
CA TRP A 72 1.18 2.34 11.06
C TRP A 72 2.35 3.22 10.55
N ALA A 73 2.14 3.98 9.48
CA ALA A 73 3.15 4.86 8.90
C ALA A 73 3.54 5.99 9.86
N ALA A 74 2.58 6.57 10.59
CA ALA A 74 2.84 7.59 11.59
C ALA A 74 3.66 7.04 12.77
N VAL A 75 3.36 5.83 13.27
CA VAL A 75 4.16 5.15 14.30
C VAL A 75 5.57 4.81 13.82
N ASN A 76 5.72 4.52 12.52
CA ASN A 76 6.99 4.13 11.91
C ASN A 76 7.67 5.27 11.15
N ALA A 77 7.21 6.52 11.29
CA ALA A 77 7.59 7.60 10.40
C ALA A 77 9.11 7.78 10.35
N GLU A 78 9.75 7.87 11.51
CA GLU A 78 11.19 8.08 11.60
C GLU A 78 12.00 6.92 11.00
N ARG A 79 11.60 5.68 11.29
CA ARG A 79 12.20 4.48 10.68
C ARG A 79 12.09 4.54 9.16
N LEU A 80 10.90 4.87 8.64
CA LEU A 80 10.64 5.01 7.21
C LEU A 80 11.43 6.16 6.58
N ARG A 81 11.72 7.24 7.32
CA ARG A 81 12.57 8.32 6.83
C ARG A 81 13.99 7.85 6.58
N LEU A 82 14.56 7.14 7.55
CA LEU A 82 15.89 6.55 7.45
C LEU A 82 15.96 5.48 6.35
N GLU A 83 14.94 4.61 6.26
CA GLU A 83 14.89 3.56 5.24
C GLU A 83 14.79 4.11 3.81
N VAL A 84 14.05 5.20 3.60
CA VAL A 84 14.03 5.91 2.31
C VAL A 84 15.37 6.58 2.02
N LEU A 85 15.97 7.24 3.02
CA LEU A 85 17.24 7.95 2.85
C LEU A 85 18.37 7.01 2.44
N ASP A 86 18.42 5.82 3.05
CA ASP A 86 19.44 4.81 2.81
C ASP A 86 19.13 3.90 1.59
N ASP A 87 18.04 4.15 0.85
CA ASP A 87 17.51 3.28 -0.20
C ASP A 87 17.33 1.81 0.26
N ARG A 88 16.96 1.64 1.53
CA ARG A 88 16.77 0.35 2.22
C ARG A 88 15.33 -0.15 2.20
N LEU A 89 14.40 0.65 1.70
CA LEU A 89 13.07 0.15 1.39
C LEU A 89 13.20 -1.01 0.42
N GLY A 90 12.60 -2.15 0.78
CA GLY A 90 12.56 -3.30 -0.11
C GLY A 90 11.85 -2.96 -1.42
N ALA A 91 11.97 -3.85 -2.41
CA ALA A 91 11.15 -3.77 -3.61
C ALA A 91 9.67 -3.65 -3.18
N PRO A 92 8.88 -2.82 -3.88
CA PRO A 92 7.48 -2.63 -3.53
C PRO A 92 6.76 -3.99 -3.44
N PRO A 93 5.78 -4.13 -2.52
CA PRO A 93 5.03 -5.36 -2.39
C PRO A 93 4.53 -5.78 -3.77
N ALA A 94 4.89 -7.01 -4.16
CA ALA A 94 4.48 -7.58 -5.44
C ALA A 94 2.98 -7.38 -5.62
N ILE A 95 2.64 -6.69 -6.70
CA ILE A 95 1.29 -6.62 -7.21
C ILE A 95 0.99 -8.02 -7.73
N GLU A 96 0.37 -8.87 -6.91
CA GLU A 96 -0.41 -9.95 -7.50
C GLU A 96 -1.65 -9.29 -8.08
N PRO A 97 -1.87 -9.36 -9.41
CA PRO A 97 -3.10 -8.85 -9.98
C PRO A 97 -4.24 -9.64 -9.33
N THR A 98 -5.01 -8.95 -8.48
CA THR A 98 -6.26 -9.46 -7.92
C THR A 98 -7.41 -9.45 -8.93
N LEU A 99 -7.11 -9.00 -10.16
CA LEU A 99 -7.92 -9.31 -11.33
C LEU A 99 -7.87 -10.82 -11.54
N SER A 100 -9.04 -11.47 -11.59
CA SER A 100 -9.11 -12.86 -12.05
C SER A 100 -8.35 -12.97 -13.38
N ARG A 101 -7.73 -14.12 -13.66
CA ARG A 101 -7.16 -14.39 -15.00
C ARG A 101 -8.15 -14.03 -16.13
N GLU A 102 -9.44 -14.08 -15.84
CA GLU A 102 -10.52 -13.66 -16.74
C GLU A 102 -10.61 -12.14 -16.93
N ASP A 103 -10.49 -11.32 -15.88
CA ASP A 103 -10.52 -9.86 -15.99
C ASP A 103 -9.29 -9.30 -16.73
N LEU A 104 -8.12 -9.92 -16.53
CA LEU A 104 -6.91 -9.59 -17.30
C LEU A 104 -7.05 -9.94 -18.79
N ARG A 105 -7.78 -11.01 -19.11
CA ARG A 105 -8.08 -11.39 -20.50
C ARG A 105 -9.12 -10.46 -21.13
N ALA A 106 -10.08 -9.97 -20.36
CA ALA A 106 -11.07 -9.00 -20.82
C ALA A 106 -10.43 -7.64 -21.14
N GLY A 107 -9.51 -7.15 -20.32
CA GLY A 107 -8.81 -5.88 -20.56
C GLY A 107 -7.95 -5.87 -21.83
N ARG A 108 -7.37 -7.01 -22.22
CA ARG A 108 -6.59 -7.14 -23.48
C ARG A 108 -7.44 -7.21 -24.75
N LYS A 109 -8.74 -7.49 -24.64
CA LYS A 109 -9.65 -7.50 -25.80
C LYS A 109 -10.31 -6.15 -26.09
N ALA A 110 -10.18 -5.17 -25.21
CA ALA A 110 -10.76 -3.83 -25.39
C ALA A 110 -9.79 -2.82 -26.04
N GLN A 111 -8.61 -3.26 -26.50
CA GLN A 111 -7.60 -2.41 -27.16
C GLN A 111 -7.35 -2.79 -28.63
N HIS A 112 -8.32 -3.42 -29.30
CA HIS A 112 -8.24 -3.70 -30.73
C HIS A 112 -9.57 -3.43 -31.43
#